data_AF-A0A9E5MYY8-F1
#
_entry.id   AF-A0A9E5MYY8-F1
#
_cell.length_a   1.000
_cell.length_b   1.000
_cell.length_c   1.000
_cell.angle_alpha   90.00
_cell.angle_beta   90.00
_cell.angle_gamma   90.00
#
_symmetry.space_group_name_H-M   'P 1'
#
loop_
_entity.id
_entity.type
_entity.pdbx_description
1 polymer ?
#
loop_
_entity_poly.entity_id
_entity_poly.type
_entity_poly.pdbx_seq_one_letter_code
_entity_poly.pdbx_strand_id
1 'polypeptide(L)' 'LPVGLSLDAAGLISGTPTLDGTFNFTVRVTDANGVFADQPLTILVNPA' A
#
# COMPACT_ATOMS: atom_id res chain seq x y z
N LEU A 1 1.90 3.36 -3.92
CA LEU A 1 1.07 2.21 -4.34
C LEU A 1 1.05 2.13 -5.87
N PRO A 2 0.80 0.95 -6.48
CA PRO A 2 0.51 0.84 -7.90
C PRO A 2 -0.62 1.78 -8.34
N VAL A 3 -0.52 2.35 -9.55
CA VAL A 3 -1.58 3.20 -10.11
C VAL A 3 -2.86 2.39 -10.23
N GLY A 4 -3.98 2.96 -9.77
CA GLY A 4 -5.30 2.30 -9.76
C GLY A 4 -5.63 1.59 -8.45
N LEU A 5 -4.69 1.52 -7.49
CA LEU A 5 -4.96 1.09 -6.11
C LEU A 5 -5.04 2.29 -5.16
N SER A 6 -5.87 2.15 -4.12
CA SER A 6 -6.03 3.12 -3.03
C SER A 6 -6.02 2.41 -1.68
N LEU A 7 -5.57 3.12 -0.63
CA LEU A 7 -5.63 2.68 0.77
C LEU A 7 -6.67 3.53 1.49
N ASP A 8 -7.63 2.91 2.16
CA ASP A 8 -8.61 3.61 2.97
C ASP A 8 -8.20 3.73 4.45
N ALA A 9 -9.00 4.47 5.23
CA ALA A 9 -8.77 4.69 6.65
C ALA A 9 -8.94 3.42 7.52
N ALA A 10 -9.60 2.38 7.00
CA ALA A 10 -9.72 1.09 7.66
C ALA A 10 -8.53 0.16 7.36
N GLY A 11 -7.60 0.59 6.50
CA GLY A 11 -6.43 -0.20 6.10
C GLY A 11 -6.66 -1.08 4.89
N LEU A 12 -7.80 -0.97 4.20
CA LEU A 12 -8.10 -1.76 3.01
C LEU A 12 -7.40 -1.16 1.79
N ILE A 13 -6.61 -1.99 1.10
CA ILE A 13 -6.07 -1.68 -0.23
C ILE A 13 -7.01 -2.25 -1.28
N SER A 14 -7.58 -1.39 -2.13
CA SER A 14 -8.54 -1.81 -3.16
C SER A 14 -8.42 -1.01 -4.45
N GLY A 15 -8.98 -1.54 -5.54
CA GLY A 15 -8.97 -0.96 -6.87
C GLY A 15 -8.53 -1.97 -7.94
N THR A 16 -8.22 -1.48 -9.13
CA THR A 16 -7.70 -2.30 -10.24
C THR A 16 -6.40 -1.67 -10.74
N PRO A 17 -5.25 -2.35 -10.55
CA PRO A 17 -3.98 -1.80 -10.98
C PRO A 17 -3.93 -1.72 -12.52
N THR A 18 -3.39 -0.62 -13.05
CA THR A 18 -3.33 -0.38 -14.51
C THR A 18 -1.96 -0.65 -15.13
N LEU A 19 -0.95 -0.96 -14.31
CA LEU A 19 0.42 -1.19 -14.73
C LEU A 19 0.98 -2.40 -13.98
N ASP A 20 1.63 -3.30 -14.72
CA ASP A 20 2.37 -4.44 -14.20
C ASP A 20 3.72 -4.03 -13.58
N GLY A 21 4.27 -4.91 -12.75
CA GLY A 21 5.58 -4.72 -12.13
C GLY A 21 5.56 -4.77 -10.60
N THR A 22 6.73 -4.50 -10.03
CA THR A 22 6.96 -4.54 -8.58
C THR A 22 6.93 -3.15 -7.98
N PHE A 23 6.03 -2.92 -7.05
CA PHE A 23 5.84 -1.64 -6.38
C PHE A 23 6.17 -1.77 -4.90
N ASN A 24 7.27 -1.14 -4.49
CA ASN A 24 7.66 -1.03 -3.09
C ASN A 24 7.03 0.22 -2.48
N PHE A 25 6.50 0.10 -1.27
CA PHE A 25 5.92 1.21 -0.51
C PHE A 25 6.08 0.95 0.99
N THR A 26 6.04 2.02 1.77
CA THR A 26 6.10 1.94 3.23
C THR A 26 4.73 2.28 3.81
N VAL A 27 4.24 1.44 4.70
CA VAL A 27 3.05 1.72 5.50
C VAL A 27 3.49 2.25 6.86
N ARG A 28 2.88 3.36 7.29
CA ARG A 28 3.03 3.91 8.63
C ARG A 28 1.75 3.66 9.42
N VAL A 29 1.88 3.05 10.59
CA VAL A 29 0.82 3.00 11.59
C VAL A 29 1.16 3.97 12.70
N THR A 30 0.20 4.78 13.14
CA THR A 30 0.35 5.71 14.26
C THR A 30 -0.71 5.38 15.30
N ASP A 31 -0.30 5.22 16.56
CA ASP A 31 -1.21 4.98 17.68
C ASP A 31 -1.83 6.29 18.19
N ALA A 32 -2.74 6.19 19.16
CA ALA A 32 -3.39 7.35 19.76
C ALA A 32 -2.43 8.29 20.52
N ASN A 33 -1.25 7.81 20.89
CA ASN A 33 -0.21 8.58 21.58
C ASN A 33 0.74 9.28 20.59
N GLY A 34 0.55 9.09 19.28
CA GLY A 34 1.42 9.63 18.24
C GLY A 34 2.69 8.81 18.02
N VAL A 35 2.82 7.65 18.66
CA VAL A 35 3.91 6.71 18.41
C VAL A 35 3.63 6.00 17.11
N PHE A 36 4.64 5.90 16.24
CA PHE A 36 4.48 5.27 14.94
C PHE A 36 5.49 4.16 14.69
N ALA A 37 5.08 3.24 13.82
CA ALA A 37 5.94 2.22 13.24
C ALA A 37 5.83 2.25 11.72
N ASP A 38 6.97 2.11 11.05
CA ASP A 38 7.06 2.02 9.60
C ASP A 38 7.35 0.57 9.19
N GLN A 39 6.61 0.07 8.21
CA GLN A 39 6.81 -1.26 7.64
C GLN A 39 6.97 -1.15 6.12
N PRO A 40 8.13 -1.53 5.55
CA PRO A 40 8.27 -1.68 4.11
C PRO A 40 7.45 -2.90 3.64
N LEU A 41 6.69 -2.72 2.56
CA LEU A 41 5.88 -3.73 1.90
C LEU A 41 6.07 -3.66 0.38
N THR A 42 5.68 -4.75 -0.29
CA THR A 42 5.80 -4.89 -1.74
C THR A 42 4.50 -5.43 -2.30
N ILE A 43 4.03 -4.85 -3.41
CA ILE A 43 2.98 -5.43 -4.27
C ILE A 43 3.62 -5.79 -5.60
N LEU A 44 3.47 -7.05 -5.99
CA LEU A 44 3.76 -7.53 -7.33
C LEU A 44 2.46 -7.59 -8.12
N VAL A 45 2.41 -6.85 -9.23
CA VAL A 45 1.34 -6.95 -10.23
C VAL A 45 1.89 -7.77 -11.38
N ASN A 46 1.34 -8.98 -11.56
CA ASN A 46 1.74 -9.84 -12.66
C ASN A 46 1.22 -9.26 -13.99
N PRO A 47 1.95 -9.44 -15.09
CA PRO A 47 1.43 -9.20 -16.43
C PRO A 47 0.14 -10.00 -16.67
N ALA A 48 -0.72 -9.47 -17.54
CA ALA A 48 -1.96 -10.11 -17.96
C ALA A 48 -1.73 -11.40 -18.76
#